data_AF-A0A4V3LUF3-F1
#
_entry.id   AF-A0A4V3LUF3-F1
#
_cell.length_a   1.000
_cell.length_b   1.000
_cell.length_c   1.000
_cell.angle_alpha   90.00
_cell.angle_beta   90.00
_cell.angle_gamma   90.00
#
_symmetry.space_group_name_H-M   'P 1'
#
loop_
_entity.id
_entity.type
_entity.pdbx_description
1 polymer ?
#
loop_
_entity_poly.entity_id
_entity_poly.type
_entity_poly.pdbx_seq_one_letter_code
_entity_poly.pdbx_strand_id
1 'polypeptide(L)'
;MTAKGVVDLSARHGQWPTLREVIEAGALVKLAEEAERLAADFRVEDIAYEIPIPSPEKIICVGVNYPDRNEEYKDGQAAPSNPS
;
A
#
# COMPACT_ATOMS: atom_id res chain seq x y z
N MET A 1 -5.59 -3.32 8.57
CA MET A 1 -5.32 -4.23 9.71
C MET A 1 -5.57 -3.48 10.99
N THR A 2 -6.17 -4.12 11.98
CA THR A 2 -6.33 -3.52 13.31
C THR A 2 -5.35 -4.20 14.26
N ALA A 3 -5.17 -3.65 15.46
CA ALA A 3 -4.39 -4.31 16.52
C ALA A 3 -4.96 -5.69 16.93
N LYS A 4 -6.18 -6.04 16.49
CA LYS A 4 -6.93 -7.24 16.87
C LYS A 4 -6.98 -8.30 15.76
N GLY A 5 -6.52 -8.00 14.55
CA GLY A 5 -6.56 -8.90 13.40
C GLY A 5 -6.95 -8.21 12.09
N VAL A 6 -7.50 -8.97 11.14
CA VAL A 6 -7.89 -8.52 9.81
C VAL A 6 -9.41 -8.46 9.70
N VAL A 7 -9.93 -7.39 9.12
CA VAL A 7 -11.36 -7.20 8.83
C VAL A 7 -11.55 -7.33 7.32
N ASP A 8 -12.46 -8.22 6.91
CA ASP A 8 -12.83 -8.43 5.51
C ASP A 8 -13.85 -7.39 5.05
N LEU A 9 -13.35 -6.26 4.58
CA LEU A 9 -14.20 -5.18 4.07
C LEU A 9 -14.88 -5.55 2.74
N SER A 10 -14.35 -6.51 1.98
CA SER A 10 -14.94 -6.94 0.70
C SER A 10 -16.26 -7.68 0.92
N ALA A 11 -16.38 -8.47 1.99
CA ALA A 11 -17.64 -9.10 2.40
C ALA A 11 -18.75 -8.08 2.74
N ARG A 12 -18.37 -6.84 3.09
CA ARG A 12 -19.27 -5.76 3.53
C ARG A 12 -19.54 -4.70 2.45
N HIS A 13 -18.64 -4.60 1.46
CA HIS A 13 -18.68 -3.59 0.42
C HIS A 13 -18.44 -4.19 -0.97
N GLY A 14 -19.38 -5.02 -1.44
CA GLY A 14 -19.30 -5.66 -2.75
C GLY A 14 -19.21 -4.69 -3.94
N GLN A 15 -19.53 -3.40 -3.76
CA GLN A 15 -19.33 -2.36 -4.77
C GLN A 15 -17.85 -2.00 -5.02
N TRP A 16 -16.95 -2.36 -4.10
CA TRP A 16 -15.51 -2.11 -4.20
C TRP A 16 -14.75 -3.43 -4.14
N PRO A 17 -14.64 -4.15 -5.28
CA PRO A 17 -14.04 -5.46 -5.31
C PRO A 17 -12.53 -5.44 -5.03
N THR A 18 -11.83 -4.32 -5.27
CA THR A 18 -10.41 -4.15 -4.97
C THR A 18 -10.12 -2.81 -4.30
N LEU A 19 -8.90 -2.65 -3.78
CA LEU A 19 -8.43 -1.38 -3.20
C LEU A 19 -8.43 -0.23 -4.23
N ARG A 20 -8.34 -0.53 -5.53
CA ARG A 20 -8.38 0.50 -6.59
C ARG A 20 -9.71 1.24 -6.58
N GLU A 21 -10.84 0.54 -6.55
CA GLU A 21 -12.17 1.19 -6.56
C GLU A 21 -12.42 1.98 -5.27
N VAL A 22 -11.85 1.55 -4.14
CA VAL A 22 -11.87 2.31 -2.88
C VAL A 22 -11.14 3.65 -3.02
N ILE A 23 -9.96 3.64 -3.66
CA ILE A 23 -9.17 4.86 -3.91
C ILE A 23 -9.92 5.79 -4.87
N GLU A 24 -10.44 5.26 -5.97
CA GLU A 24 -11.21 6.04 -6.96
C GLU A 24 -12.46 6.67 -6.33
N ALA A 25 -13.10 5.99 -5.38
CA ALA A 25 -14.25 6.51 -4.64
C ALA A 25 -13.88 7.46 -3.49
N GLY A 26 -12.59 7.67 -3.20
CA GLY A 26 -12.15 8.49 -2.06
C GLY A 26 -12.55 7.92 -0.69
N ALA A 27 -12.75 6.61 -0.58
CA ALA A 27 -13.42 5.98 0.56
C ALA A 27 -12.48 5.46 1.66
N LEU A 28 -11.16 5.66 1.53
CA LEU A 28 -10.16 5.10 2.46
C LEU A 28 -10.40 5.48 3.92
N VAL A 29 -10.65 6.77 4.20
CA VAL A 29 -10.88 7.26 5.57
C VAL A 29 -12.14 6.65 6.17
N LYS A 30 -13.23 6.63 5.39
CA LYS A 30 -14.50 6.02 5.81
C LYS A 30 -14.31 4.55 6.19
N LEU A 31 -13.60 3.78 5.37
CA LEU A 31 -13.35 2.37 5.64
C LEU A 31 -12.45 2.15 6.85
N ALA A 32 -11.47 3.03 7.08
CA ALA A 32 -10.63 2.98 8.27
C ALA A 32 -11.45 3.19 9.55
N GLU A 33 -12.29 4.24 9.58
CA GLU A 33 -13.17 4.54 10.70
C GLU A 33 -14.20 3.42 10.97
N GLU A 34 -14.73 2.80 9.91
CA GLU A 34 -15.62 1.66 10.02
C GLU A 34 -14.90 0.44 10.61
N ALA A 35 -13.72 0.11 10.10
CA ALA A 35 -12.94 -1.04 10.55
C ALA A 35 -12.55 -0.98 12.03
N GLU A 36 -12.36 0.21 12.61
CA GLU A 36 -12.09 0.37 14.05
C GLU A 36 -13.23 -0.13 14.95
N ARG A 37 -14.46 -0.12 14.42
CA ARG A 37 -15.68 -0.50 15.16
C ARG A 37 -16.05 -1.98 14.94
N LEU A 38 -15.35 -2.67 14.06
CA LEU A 38 -15.62 -4.06 13.71
C LEU A 38 -14.72 -5.02 14.50
N ALA A 39 -15.24 -6.22 14.77
CA ALA A 39 -14.41 -7.33 15.20
C ALA A 39 -13.57 -7.83 14.03
N ALA A 40 -12.37 -8.34 14.31
CA ALA A 40 -11.56 -9.01 13.30
C ALA A 40 -12.24 -10.31 12.86
N ASP A 41 -12.24 -10.56 11.56
CA ASP A 41 -12.76 -11.78 10.94
C ASP A 41 -11.69 -12.88 10.87
N PHE A 42 -10.42 -12.47 10.71
CA PHE A 42 -9.28 -13.38 10.58
C PHE A 42 -8.11 -12.96 11.47
N ARG A 43 -7.30 -13.94 11.90
CA ARG A 43 -5.97 -13.67 12.46
C ARG A 43 -5.01 -13.28 11.34
N VAL A 44 -3.93 -12.59 11.68
CA VAL A 44 -2.96 -12.11 10.67
C VAL A 44 -2.19 -13.28 10.05
N GLU A 45 -1.90 -14.30 10.85
CA GLU A 45 -1.22 -15.53 10.43
C GLU A 45 -2.07 -16.44 9.55
N ASP A 46 -3.39 -16.22 9.49
CA ASP A 46 -4.32 -17.06 8.71
C ASP A 46 -4.55 -16.53 7.29
N ILE A 47 -3.94 -15.40 6.91
CA ILE A 47 -4.10 -14.79 5.59
C ILE A 47 -2.85 -14.90 4.73
N ALA A 48 -3.06 -15.03 3.42
CA ALA A 48 -2.02 -14.86 2.43
C ALA A 48 -2.04 -13.40 1.91
N TYR A 49 -0.87 -12.79 1.80
CA TYR A 49 -0.76 -11.45 1.23
C TYR A 49 -0.68 -11.54 -0.29
N GLU A 50 -1.53 -10.76 -0.95
CA GLU A 50 -1.51 -10.57 -2.39
C GLU A 50 -1.08 -9.14 -2.75
N ILE A 51 -0.95 -8.88 -4.05
CA ILE A 51 -0.67 -7.54 -4.57
C ILE A 51 -1.87 -6.64 -4.24
N PRO A 52 -1.69 -5.52 -3.49
CA PRO A 52 -2.82 -4.69 -3.03
C PRO A 52 -3.61 -4.04 -4.18
N ILE A 53 -2.96 -3.76 -5.30
CA ILE A 53 -3.56 -3.21 -6.52
C ILE A 53 -3.26 -4.19 -7.66
N PRO A 54 -4.15 -5.16 -7.95
CA PRO A 54 -3.88 -6.21 -8.94
C PRO A 54 -3.89 -5.69 -10.39
N SER A 55 -4.61 -4.59 -10.65
CA SER A 55 -4.73 -3.97 -11.97
C SER A 55 -4.38 -2.48 -11.93
N PRO A 56 -3.10 -2.11 -11.74
CA PRO A 56 -2.68 -0.72 -11.71
C PRO A 56 -2.74 -0.10 -13.12
N GLU A 57 -3.16 1.16 -13.24
CA GLU A 57 -3.10 1.89 -14.51
C GLU A 57 -1.65 2.23 -14.89
N LYS A 58 -0.84 2.60 -13.90
CA LYS A 58 0.56 3.00 -14.05
C LYS A 58 1.39 2.44 -12.89
N ILE A 59 2.60 2.00 -13.18
CA ILE A 59 3.61 1.61 -12.19
C ILE A 59 4.83 2.49 -12.41
N ILE A 60 5.19 3.30 -11.41
CA ILE A 60 6.34 4.21 -11.48
C ILE A 60 7.46 3.62 -10.61
N CYS A 61 8.57 3.24 -11.24
CA CYS A 61 9.76 2.73 -10.56
C CYS A 61 10.76 3.88 -10.42
N VAL A 62 11.08 4.28 -9.19
CA VAL A 62 12.06 5.33 -8.90
C VAL A 62 13.42 4.68 -8.64
N GLY A 63 14.46 5.08 -9.38
CA GLY A 63 15.79 4.46 -9.27
C GLY A 63 16.62 5.00 -8.09
N VAL A 64 16.55 6.30 -7.84
CA VAL A 64 17.25 6.97 -6.74
C VAL A 64 16.29 7.96 -6.08
N ASN A 65 15.95 7.73 -4.81
CA ASN A 65 14.99 8.55 -4.07
C ASN A 65 15.50 9.01 -2.68
N TYR A 66 16.81 9.06 -2.48
CA TYR A 66 17.43 9.60 -1.27
C TYR A 66 18.74 10.34 -1.60
N PRO A 67 19.04 11.44 -0.90
CA PRO A 67 20.16 12.32 -1.24
C PRO A 67 21.54 11.70 -0.97
N ASP A 68 21.68 10.88 0.08
CA ASP A 68 22.99 10.42 0.57
C ASP A 68 23.50 9.13 -0.09
N ARG A 69 23.07 8.83 -1.33
CA ARG A 69 23.51 7.63 -2.07
C ARG A 69 25.04 7.56 -2.27
N ASN A 70 25.71 8.70 -2.29
CA ASN A 70 27.14 8.80 -2.56
C ASN A 70 28.04 8.46 -1.35
N GLU A 71 27.54 8.39 -0.12
CA GLU A 71 28.37 8.04 1.05
C GLU A 71 28.62 6.53 1.18
N GLU A 72 27.73 5.69 0.63
CA GLU A 72 27.81 4.23 0.75
C GLU A 72 28.71 3.58 -0.31
N TYR A 73 28.89 4.21 -1.48
CA TYR A 73 29.77 3.76 -2.56
C TYR A 73 30.92 4.75 -2.75
N LYS A 74 32.11 4.45 -2.22
CA LYS A 74 33.37 5.21 -2.44
C LYS A 74 33.89 5.06 -3.90
N ASP A 75 33.03 5.23 -4.89
CA ASP A 75 33.38 5.04 -6.31
C ASP A 75 33.71 6.34 -7.04
N GLY A 76 33.76 7.47 -6.33
CA GLY A 76 34.22 8.75 -6.89
C GLY A 76 33.34 9.31 -8.02
N GLN A 77 32.13 8.77 -8.23
CA GLN A 77 31.21 9.29 -9.23
C GLN A 77 30.31 10.38 -8.63
N ALA A 78 30.34 11.56 -9.27
CA ALA A 78 29.43 12.66 -8.94
C ALA A 78 27.98 12.24 -9.18
N ALA A 79 27.07 12.72 -8.32
CA ALA A 79 25.64 12.51 -8.49
C ALA A 79 25.20 13.01 -9.88
N PRO A 80 24.36 12.25 -10.63
CA PRO A 80 23.79 12.75 -11.87
C PRO A 80 22.95 14.01 -11.59
N SER A 81 22.95 14.96 -12.52
CA SER A 81 22.23 16.24 -12.35
C SER A 81 20.71 16.10 -12.28
N ASN A 82 20.18 14.93 -12.66
CA ASN A 82 18.76 14.61 -12.63
C ASN A 82 18.52 13.33 -11.81
N PRO A 83 17.44 13.26 -11.01
CA PRO A 83 16.97 12.00 -10.45
C PRO A 83 16.48 11.09 -11.58
N SER A 84 16.85 9.81 -11.53
CA SER A 84 16.39 8.75 -12.44
C SER A 84 15.04 8.18 -12.01
#